data_AF-Q9X3P2-F1
#
_entry.id   AF-Q9X3P2-F1
#
_cell.length_a   1.000
_cell.length_b   1.000
_cell.length_c   1.000
_cell.angle_alpha   90.00
_cell.angle_beta   90.00
_cell.angle_gamma   90.00
#
_symmetry.space_group_name_H-M   'P 1'
#
loop_
_entity.id
_entity.type
_entity.pdbx_description
1 polymer ?
#
loop_
_entity_poly.entity_id
_entity_poly.type
_entity_poly.pdbx_seq_one_letter_code
_entity_poly.pdbx_strand_id
1 'polypeptide(L)'
;MRQKWESGESVVNLDSRLTISEDTFEHLLSQTFRSEVNARKVRSELDLERANLELGFINAFKQYSSVELFSMHTKIENLRAEIDALNKASSKKNKQFVNGEINSLKSELNEYIKECSIREMELYYECMKKLTLPMKLKVKATTKI
;
A
#
# COMPACT_ATOMS: atom_id res chain seq x y z
N MET A 1 40.73 -15.70 -27.57
CA MET A 1 40.77 -14.82 -26.38
C MET A 1 40.59 -15.58 -25.07
N ARG A 2 39.61 -16.50 -24.94
CA ARG A 2 39.36 -17.27 -23.71
C ARG A 2 40.50 -18.22 -23.29
N GLN A 3 41.20 -18.83 -24.25
CA GLN A 3 42.30 -19.78 -23.97
C GLN A 3 43.54 -19.18 -23.30
N LYS A 4 43.76 -17.85 -23.37
CA LYS A 4 44.92 -17.23 -22.71
C LYS A 4 44.74 -17.06 -21.19
N TRP A 5 43.52 -17.21 -20.68
CA TRP A 5 43.22 -17.09 -19.25
C TRP A 5 43.30 -18.41 -18.48
N GLU A 6 43.21 -19.55 -19.18
CA GLU A 6 43.14 -20.89 -18.57
C GLU A 6 44.52 -21.56 -18.39
N SER A 7 45.60 -21.01 -18.97
CA SER A 7 46.89 -21.71 -19.06
C SER A 7 47.81 -21.58 -17.84
N GLY A 8 47.42 -20.87 -16.77
CA GLY A 8 48.01 -21.04 -15.43
C GLY A 8 49.54 -20.94 -15.29
N GLU A 9 50.27 -20.35 -16.25
CA GLU A 9 51.71 -20.12 -16.12
C GLU A 9 51.93 -18.78 -15.42
N SER A 10 52.07 -18.83 -14.10
CA SER A 10 52.39 -17.66 -13.28
C SER A 10 53.89 -17.34 -13.32
N VAL A 11 54.35 -16.71 -14.40
CA VAL A 11 55.55 -15.87 -14.30
C VAL A 11 55.08 -14.52 -13.78
N VAL A 12 55.13 -14.35 -12.45
CA VAL A 12 54.79 -13.08 -11.80
C VAL A 12 55.91 -12.09 -12.13
N ASN A 13 55.74 -11.39 -13.26
CA ASN A 13 56.51 -10.20 -13.55
C ASN A 13 55.96 -9.06 -12.67
N LEU A 14 56.77 -8.68 -11.67
CA LEU A 14 56.50 -7.63 -10.68
C LEU A 14 56.33 -6.22 -11.30
N ASP A 15 56.50 -6.06 -12.61
CA ASP A 15 56.29 -4.80 -13.34
C ASP A 15 55.26 -4.92 -14.49
N SER A 16 54.29 -5.82 -14.36
CA SER A 16 53.20 -5.98 -15.36
C SER A 16 52.11 -4.92 -15.17
N ARG A 17 52.43 -3.65 -15.43
CA ARG A 17 51.42 -2.60 -15.55
C ARG A 17 50.54 -2.88 -16.77
N LEU A 18 49.31 -3.33 -16.52
CA LEU A 18 48.25 -3.41 -17.53
C LEU A 18 47.91 -2.00 -18.02
N THR A 19 48.21 -1.71 -19.29
CA THR A 19 47.78 -0.49 -19.97
C THR A 19 46.58 -0.79 -20.88
N ILE A 20 45.55 0.05 -20.78
CA ILE A 20 44.41 0.03 -21.70
C ILE A 20 44.54 1.18 -22.69
N SER A 21 44.07 0.99 -23.93
CA SER A 21 43.98 2.09 -24.89
C SER A 21 42.89 3.08 -24.48
N GLU A 22 43.07 4.34 -24.82
CA GLU A 22 42.09 5.41 -24.59
C GLU A 22 40.72 5.06 -25.21
N ASP A 23 40.70 4.55 -26.45
CA ASP A 23 39.46 4.11 -27.11
C ASP A 23 38.72 3.02 -26.32
N THR A 24 39.45 2.07 -25.72
CA THR A 24 38.83 1.02 -24.89
C THR A 24 38.28 1.60 -23.59
N PHE A 25 39.00 2.54 -22.98
CA PHE A 25 38.54 3.23 -21.78
C PHE A 25 37.27 4.05 -22.06
N GLU A 26 37.26 4.85 -23.12
CA GLU A 26 36.11 5.67 -23.52
C GLU A 26 34.90 4.82 -23.92
N HIS A 27 35.13 3.67 -24.55
CA HIS A 27 34.07 2.72 -24.85
C HIS A 27 33.44 2.15 -23.57
N LEU A 28 34.28 1.73 -22.60
CA LEU A 28 33.79 1.22 -21.32
C LEU A 28 33.03 2.28 -20.54
N LEU A 29 33.54 3.51 -20.47
CA LEU A 29 32.84 4.65 -19.87
C LEU A 29 31.48 4.90 -20.53
N SER A 30 31.45 4.96 -21.86
CA SER A 30 30.20 5.15 -22.60
C SER A 30 29.20 4.03 -22.32
N GLN A 31 29.67 2.78 -22.23
CA GLN A 31 28.83 1.64 -21.90
C GLN A 31 28.31 1.70 -20.46
N THR A 32 29.13 2.08 -19.48
CA THR A 32 28.70 2.22 -18.09
C THR A 32 27.72 3.36 -17.89
N PHE A 33 27.93 4.52 -18.54
CA PHE A 33 26.96 5.62 -18.50
C PHE A 33 25.61 5.21 -19.11
N ARG A 34 25.62 4.50 -20.25
CA ARG A 34 24.38 4.00 -20.86
C ARG A 34 23.66 3.01 -19.96
N SER A 35 24.38 2.07 -19.33
CA SER A 35 23.76 1.10 -18.43
C SER A 35 23.19 1.78 -17.18
N GLU A 36 23.88 2.78 -16.64
CA GLU A 36 23.41 3.56 -15.49
C GLU A 36 22.13 4.34 -15.81
N VAL A 37 22.09 5.06 -16.92
CA VAL A 37 20.89 5.82 -17.35
C VAL A 37 19.71 4.88 -17.54
N ASN A 38 19.92 3.72 -18.17
CA ASN A 38 18.89 2.71 -18.34
C ASN A 38 18.39 2.17 -16.99
N ALA A 39 19.31 1.88 -16.04
CA ALA A 39 18.93 1.40 -14.72
C ALA A 39 18.10 2.44 -13.95
N ARG A 40 18.47 3.73 -14.02
CA ARG A 40 17.70 4.83 -13.43
C ARG A 40 16.30 4.93 -14.03
N LYS A 41 16.19 4.80 -15.36
CA LYS A 41 14.89 4.80 -16.05
C LYS A 41 13.99 3.65 -15.58
N VAL A 42 14.50 2.41 -15.60
CA VAL A 42 13.74 1.24 -15.14
C VAL A 42 13.30 1.40 -13.68
N ARG A 43 14.17 1.92 -12.82
CA ARG A 43 13.82 2.21 -11.42
C ARG A 43 12.68 3.22 -11.33
N SER A 44 12.73 4.31 -12.10
CA SER A 44 11.67 5.32 -12.08
C SER A 44 10.32 4.78 -12.59
N GLU A 45 10.34 3.93 -13.61
CA GLU A 45 9.13 3.25 -14.11
C GLU A 45 8.57 2.29 -13.06
N LEU A 46 9.43 1.52 -12.38
CA LEU A 46 9.00 0.64 -11.30
C LEU A 46 8.40 1.40 -10.12
N ASP A 47 9.00 2.52 -9.71
CA ASP A 47 8.49 3.37 -8.63
C ASP A 47 7.11 3.96 -8.99
N LEU A 48 6.90 4.34 -10.25
CA LEU A 48 5.61 4.80 -10.76
C LEU A 48 4.54 3.70 -10.73
N GLU A 49 4.86 2.52 -11.25
CA GLU A 49 3.94 1.38 -11.27
C GLU A 49 3.58 0.93 -9.85
N ARG A 50 4.54 0.98 -8.93
CA ARG A 50 4.28 0.73 -7.51
C ARG A 50 3.29 1.76 -6.94
N ALA A 51 3.49 3.05 -7.19
CA ALA A 51 2.59 4.10 -6.72
C ALA A 51 1.17 3.94 -7.30
N ASN A 52 1.06 3.59 -8.59
CA ASN A 52 -0.22 3.30 -9.25
C ASN A 52 -0.93 2.11 -8.61
N LEU A 53 -0.19 1.03 -8.30
CA LEU A 53 -0.74 -0.14 -7.64
C LEU A 53 -1.22 0.18 -6.22
N GLU A 54 -0.44 0.94 -5.44
CA GLU A 54 -0.81 1.38 -4.09
C GLU A 54 -2.10 2.23 -4.12
N LEU A 55 -2.18 3.18 -5.05
CA LEU A 55 -3.38 4.01 -5.21
C LEU A 55 -4.59 3.20 -5.68
N GLY A 56 -4.39 2.31 -6.66
CA GLY A 56 -5.43 1.41 -7.16
C GLY A 56 -5.99 0.51 -6.06
N PHE A 57 -5.11 -0.04 -5.22
CA PHE A 57 -5.50 -0.83 -4.06
C PHE A 57 -6.34 -0.02 -3.06
N ILE A 58 -5.89 1.18 -2.68
CA ILE A 58 -6.62 2.05 -1.74
C ILE A 58 -8.02 2.36 -2.26
N ASN A 59 -8.15 2.67 -3.55
CA ASN A 59 -9.44 2.98 -4.15
C ASN A 59 -10.37 1.76 -4.19
N ALA A 60 -9.86 0.60 -4.59
CA ALA A 60 -10.62 -0.64 -4.59
C ALA A 60 -11.05 -1.06 -3.17
N PHE A 61 -10.15 -0.91 -2.19
CA PHE A 61 -10.46 -1.20 -0.80
C PHE A 61 -11.56 -0.27 -0.26
N LYS A 62 -11.50 1.03 -0.54
CA LYS A 62 -12.55 1.98 -0.13
C LYS A 62 -13.92 1.63 -0.69
N GLN A 63 -13.98 1.21 -1.95
CA GLN A 63 -15.23 0.75 -2.56
C GLN A 63 -15.75 -0.51 -1.88
N TYR A 64 -14.86 -1.49 -1.65
CA TYR A 64 -15.19 -2.72 -0.94
C TYR A 64 -15.69 -2.45 0.49
N SER A 65 -14.97 -1.65 1.29
CA SER A 65 -15.37 -1.34 2.67
C SER A 65 -16.70 -0.57 2.71
N SER A 66 -16.94 0.33 1.77
CA SER A 66 -18.23 1.02 1.66
C SER A 66 -19.40 0.08 1.41
N VAL A 67 -19.20 -1.00 0.64
CA VAL A 67 -20.24 -2.00 0.38
C VAL A 67 -20.46 -2.88 1.62
N GLU A 68 -19.38 -3.36 2.24
CA GLU A 68 -19.45 -4.17 3.47
C GLU A 68 -20.11 -3.41 4.63
N LEU A 69 -19.84 -2.11 4.75
CA LEU A 69 -20.37 -1.26 5.83
C LEU A 69 -21.69 -0.57 5.48
N PHE A 70 -22.28 -0.86 4.32
CA PHE A 70 -23.44 -0.14 3.79
C PHE A 70 -24.63 -0.14 4.76
N SER A 71 -24.94 -1.29 5.38
CA SER A 71 -26.05 -1.41 6.33
C SER A 71 -25.81 -0.60 7.61
N MET A 72 -24.58 -0.57 8.12
CA MET A 72 -24.20 0.21 9.30
C MET A 72 -24.30 1.71 9.00
N HIS A 73 -23.78 2.16 7.85
CA HIS A 73 -23.93 3.55 7.42
C HIS A 73 -25.39 3.96 7.27
N THR A 74 -26.22 3.09 6.70
CA THR A 74 -27.66 3.33 6.56
C THR A 74 -28.32 3.49 7.93
N LYS A 75 -28.01 2.63 8.90
CA LYS A 75 -28.55 2.74 10.26
C LYS A 75 -28.07 4.01 10.98
N ILE A 76 -26.81 4.40 10.81
CA ILE A 76 -26.26 5.66 11.33
C ILE A 76 -27.02 6.87 10.77
N GLU A 77 -27.26 6.91 9.46
CA GLU A 77 -28.01 8.00 8.82
C GLU A 77 -29.47 8.03 9.25
N ASN A 78 -30.12 6.87 9.40
CA ASN A 78 -31.49 6.80 9.91
C ASN A 78 -31.60 7.34 11.35
N LEU A 79 -30.67 6.95 12.23
CA LEU A 79 -30.61 7.47 13.62
C LEU A 79 -30.39 8.98 13.65
N ARG A 80 -29.50 9.51 12.79
CA ARG A 80 -29.29 10.97 12.65
C ARG A 80 -30.56 11.67 12.21
N ALA A 81 -31.23 11.16 11.18
CA ALA A 81 -32.48 11.73 10.68
C ALA A 81 -33.60 11.71 11.73
N GLU A 82 -33.71 10.63 12.51
CA GLU A 82 -34.68 10.49 13.60
C GLU A 82 -34.42 11.48 14.73
N ILE A 83 -33.16 11.60 15.18
CA ILE A 83 -32.75 12.60 16.17
C ILE A 83 -33.08 14.01 15.68
N ASP A 84 -32.81 14.32 14.42
CA ASP A 84 -33.11 15.63 13.83
C ASP A 84 -34.63 15.91 13.75
N ALA A 85 -35.43 14.90 13.41
CA ALA A 85 -36.88 15.00 13.38
C ALA A 85 -37.45 15.25 14.79
N LEU A 86 -36.97 14.52 15.80
CA LEU A 86 -37.37 14.69 17.19
C LEU A 86 -36.93 16.04 17.75
N ASN A 87 -35.71 16.49 17.45
CA ASN A 87 -35.24 17.82 17.84
C ASN A 87 -36.17 18.92 17.28
N LYS A 88 -36.54 18.85 15.99
CA LYS A 88 -37.48 19.78 15.35
C LYS A 88 -38.91 19.70 15.91
N ALA A 89 -39.35 18.53 16.35
CA ALA A 89 -40.68 18.34 16.95
C ALA A 89 -40.74 18.80 18.41
N SER A 90 -39.65 18.62 19.17
CA SER A 90 -39.54 18.99 20.58
C SER A 90 -39.65 20.49 20.83
N SER A 91 -39.30 21.32 19.83
CA SER A 91 -39.51 22.77 19.90
C SER A 91 -41.00 23.17 19.93
N LYS A 92 -41.93 22.22 19.69
CA LYS A 92 -43.39 22.44 19.64
C LYS A 92 -44.18 21.66 20.71
N LYS A 93 -43.56 20.79 21.53
CA LYS A 93 -44.23 19.86 22.48
C LYS A 93 -43.53 19.80 23.85
N ASN A 94 -44.12 19.07 24.80
CA ASN A 94 -43.60 18.85 26.16
C ASN A 94 -42.12 18.39 26.17
N LYS A 95 -41.20 19.22 26.69
CA LYS A 95 -39.75 19.07 26.52
C LYS A 95 -39.11 17.87 27.25
N GLN A 96 -39.67 17.41 28.37
CA GLN A 96 -38.94 16.52 29.28
C GLN A 96 -38.87 15.06 28.80
N PHE A 97 -39.98 14.51 28.30
CA PHE A 97 -40.03 13.13 27.78
C PHE A 97 -39.20 12.99 26.48
N VAL A 98 -39.35 13.95 25.57
CA VAL A 98 -38.65 13.96 24.28
C VAL A 98 -37.14 14.07 24.45
N ASN A 99 -36.67 14.75 25.50
CA ASN A 99 -35.23 14.85 25.79
C ASN A 99 -34.61 13.51 26.23
N GLY A 100 -35.38 12.66 26.93
CA GLY A 100 -34.92 11.32 27.31
C GLY A 100 -34.74 10.39 26.11
N GLU A 101 -35.72 10.39 25.20
CA GLU A 101 -35.68 9.62 23.95
C GLU A 101 -34.54 10.07 23.03
N ILE A 102 -34.35 11.39 22.85
CA ILE A 102 -33.23 11.94 22.07
C ILE A 102 -31.87 11.52 22.66
N ASN A 103 -31.73 11.54 24.00
CA ASN A 103 -30.49 11.12 24.64
C ASN A 103 -30.21 9.63 24.48
N SER A 104 -31.26 8.80 24.53
CA SER A 104 -31.16 7.35 24.24
C SER A 104 -30.65 7.12 22.81
N LEU A 105 -31.29 7.75 21.82
CA LEU A 105 -30.89 7.63 20.41
C LEU A 105 -29.48 8.14 20.15
N LYS A 106 -29.06 9.23 20.81
CA LYS A 106 -27.67 9.72 20.74
C LYS A 106 -26.66 8.70 21.29
N SER A 107 -27.02 8.01 22.37
CA SER A 107 -26.19 6.95 22.94
C SER A 107 -26.06 5.77 21.95
N GLU A 108 -27.19 5.30 21.40
CA GLU A 108 -27.20 4.24 20.39
C GLU A 108 -26.39 4.62 19.15
N LEU A 109 -26.57 5.85 18.64
CA LEU A 109 -25.80 6.37 17.52
C LEU A 109 -24.30 6.34 17.79
N ASN A 110 -23.87 6.75 18.99
CA ASN A 110 -22.46 6.72 19.38
C ASN A 110 -21.90 5.30 19.46
N GLU A 111 -22.69 4.33 19.95
CA GLU A 111 -22.30 2.92 19.94
C GLU A 111 -22.15 2.38 18.51
N TYR A 112 -23.13 2.65 17.64
CA TYR A 112 -23.08 2.24 16.23
C TYR A 112 -21.90 2.83 15.47
N ILE A 113 -21.56 4.11 15.72
CA ILE A 113 -20.38 4.74 15.10
C ILE A 113 -19.10 4.00 15.52
N LYS A 114 -18.96 3.68 16.81
CA LYS A 114 -17.80 2.92 17.30
C LYS A 114 -17.73 1.53 16.68
N GLU A 115 -18.86 0.82 16.63
CA GLU A 115 -18.95 -0.51 16.03
C GLU A 115 -18.58 -0.47 14.54
N CYS A 116 -19.08 0.52 13.80
CA CYS A 116 -18.73 0.73 12.40
C CYS A 116 -17.23 0.98 12.21
N SER A 117 -16.60 1.80 13.05
CA SER A 117 -15.14 2.03 12.98
C SER A 117 -14.33 0.78 13.33
N ILE A 118 -14.76 0.00 14.33
CA ILE A 118 -14.12 -1.28 14.67
C ILE A 118 -14.20 -2.22 13.46
N ARG A 119 -15.38 -2.35 12.85
CA ARG A 119 -15.60 -3.22 11.71
C ARG A 119 -14.76 -2.80 10.51
N GLU A 120 -14.63 -1.51 10.25
CA GLU A 120 -13.75 -0.99 9.19
C GLU A 120 -12.29 -1.43 9.43
N MET A 121 -11.80 -1.30 10.67
CA MET A 121 -10.45 -1.72 11.04
C MET A 121 -10.23 -3.23 10.88
N GLU A 122 -11.23 -4.05 11.19
CA GLU A 122 -11.18 -5.49 10.94
C GLU A 122 -11.06 -5.81 9.45
N LEU A 123 -11.83 -5.12 8.60
CA LEU A 123 -11.74 -5.28 7.14
C LEU A 123 -10.34 -4.94 6.63
N TYR A 124 -9.73 -3.86 7.13
CA TYR A 124 -8.33 -3.53 6.82
C TYR A 124 -7.39 -4.68 7.22
N TYR A 125 -7.51 -5.18 8.46
CA TYR A 125 -6.64 -6.24 8.96
C TYR A 125 -6.76 -7.53 8.15
N GLU A 126 -7.98 -7.97 7.85
CA GLU A 126 -8.24 -9.17 7.05
C GLU A 126 -7.68 -9.04 5.63
N CYS A 127 -7.82 -7.86 5.00
CA CYS A 127 -7.21 -7.57 3.71
C CYS A 127 -5.68 -7.63 3.77
N MET A 128 -5.07 -6.98 4.76
CA MET A 128 -3.60 -6.98 4.92
C MET A 128 -3.04 -8.39 5.19
N LYS A 129 -3.75 -9.21 5.96
CA LYS A 129 -3.40 -10.61 6.20
C LYS A 129 -3.41 -11.42 4.90
N LYS A 130 -4.42 -11.23 4.04
CA LYS A 130 -4.49 -11.84 2.70
C LYS A 130 -3.36 -11.38 1.79
N LEU A 131 -2.90 -10.14 1.87
CA LEU A 131 -1.75 -9.65 1.10
C LEU A 131 -0.41 -10.20 1.60
N THR A 132 -0.29 -10.43 2.91
CA THR A 132 0.94 -10.95 3.52
C THR A 132 1.16 -12.44 3.20
N LEU A 133 0.09 -13.21 3.02
CA LEU A 133 0.15 -14.66 2.80
C LEU A 133 0.86 -15.05 1.47
N PRO A 134 0.56 -14.44 0.30
CA PRO A 134 1.30 -14.63 -0.94
C PRO A 134 2.78 -14.23 -0.85
N MET A 135 3.09 -13.19 -0.07
CA MET A 135 4.45 -12.68 0.07
C MET A 135 5.35 -13.71 0.78
N LYS A 136 4.83 -14.38 1.82
CA LYS A 136 5.54 -15.47 2.51
C LYS A 136 5.75 -16.72 1.65
N LEU A 137 4.80 -17.05 0.77
CA LEU A 137 4.90 -18.19 -0.14
C LEU A 137 5.92 -17.95 -1.27
N LYS A 138 5.99 -16.73 -1.81
CA LYS A 138 6.99 -16.37 -2.83
C LYS A 138 8.41 -16.34 -2.26
N VAL A 139 8.62 -15.80 -1.06
CA VAL A 139 9.95 -15.78 -0.43
C VAL A 139 10.48 -17.21 -0.19
N LYS A 140 9.64 -18.14 0.30
CA LYS A 140 10.03 -19.55 0.47
C LYS A 140 10.38 -20.26 -0.84
N ALA A 141 9.79 -19.88 -1.97
CA ALA A 141 10.12 -20.45 -3.28
C ALA A 141 11.47 -19.96 -3.82
N THR A 142 11.86 -18.73 -3.49
CA THR A 142 13.13 -18.12 -3.95
C THR A 142 14.35 -18.43 -3.06
N THR A 143 14.16 -18.93 -1.83
CA THR A 143 15.26 -19.28 -0.89
C THR A 143 15.67 -20.76 -0.96
N LYS A 144 15.44 -21.43 -2.09
CA LYS A 144 16.06 -22.73 -2.38
C LYS A 144 17.18 -22.51 -3.41
N ILE A 145 18.35 -22.11 -2.93
CA ILE A 145 19.64 -22.25 -3.62
C ILE A 145 20.57 -22.93 -2.63
#